data_AF-A0A2X3K964-F1
#
_entry.id   AF-A0A2X3K964-F1
#
_cell.length_a   1.000
_cell.length_b   1.000
_cell.length_c   1.000
_cell.angle_alpha   90.00
_cell.angle_beta   90.00
_cell.angle_gamma   90.00
#
_symmetry.space_group_name_H-M   'P 1'
#
loop_
_entity.id
_entity.type
_entity.pdbx_description
1 polymer ?
#
loop_
_entity_poly.entity_id
_entity_poly.type
_entity_poly.pdbx_seq_one_letter_code
_entity_poly.pdbx_strand_id
1 'polypeptide(L)'
;MTVQTSKNPQVDIAEDNAFFPSEYSLSQYTSPVSDLDGVDYPKPYRGKHKILVIAADERYLPTDNGKLFSTGNHPIETLLPLYHLHAAGFEFEVATISGLMTKFEYWAMPHKDEKVMPFFEQH
;
A
#
# COMPACT_ATOMS: atom_id res chain seq x y z
N MET A 1 13.67 8.25 28.84
CA MET A 1 14.72 7.51 28.10
C MET A 1 14.18 7.26 26.71
N THR A 2 14.86 7.73 25.66
CA THR A 2 14.47 7.42 24.27
C THR A 2 14.89 5.99 23.97
N VAL A 3 13.93 5.09 23.80
CA VAL A 3 14.21 3.73 23.31
C VAL A 3 14.68 3.86 21.87
N GLN A 4 15.92 3.47 21.59
CA GLN A 4 16.44 3.44 20.23
C GLN A 4 15.87 2.22 19.51
N THR A 5 15.08 2.45 18.46
CA THR A 5 14.48 1.37 17.66
C THR A 5 15.54 0.64 16.83
N SER A 6 15.32 -0.67 16.61
CA SER A 6 16.27 -1.50 15.86
C SER A 6 16.38 -1.07 14.40
N LYS A 7 17.62 -1.05 13.87
CA LYS A 7 17.90 -0.83 12.44
C LYS A 7 18.09 -2.13 11.65
N ASN A 8 18.01 -3.29 12.31
CA ASN A 8 18.09 -4.57 11.62
C ASN A 8 16.76 -4.85 10.92
N PRO A 9 16.77 -5.35 9.66
CA PRO A 9 15.56 -5.85 9.01
C PRO A 9 14.89 -6.94 9.85
N GLN A 10 13.56 -6.98 9.81
CA GLN A 10 12.77 -7.95 10.57
C GLN A 10 12.51 -9.18 9.70
N VAL A 11 12.57 -10.39 10.27
CA VAL A 11 12.30 -11.62 9.51
C VAL A 11 10.83 -11.66 9.07
N ASP A 12 10.58 -11.95 7.80
CA ASP A 12 9.25 -12.38 7.34
C ASP A 12 9.13 -13.89 7.55
N ILE A 13 8.26 -14.30 8.47
CA ILE A 13 8.10 -15.72 8.83
C ILE A 13 7.43 -16.56 7.74
N ALA A 14 6.82 -15.92 6.74
CA ALA A 14 6.12 -16.61 5.67
C ALA A 14 7.05 -17.11 4.55
N GLU A 15 8.28 -16.61 4.48
CA GLU A 15 9.22 -16.92 3.39
C GLU A 15 10.66 -17.06 3.88
N ASP A 16 11.39 -18.00 3.29
CA ASP A 16 12.79 -18.24 3.68
C ASP A 16 13.68 -17.08 3.25
N ASN A 17 14.60 -16.68 4.12
CA ASN A 17 15.57 -15.61 3.87
C ASN A 17 14.93 -14.27 3.41
N ALA A 18 13.68 -14.02 3.81
CA ALA A 18 12.93 -12.81 3.51
C ALA A 18 12.81 -11.88 4.73
N PHE A 19 12.82 -10.57 4.46
CA PHE A 19 12.84 -9.56 5.51
C PHE A 19 11.94 -8.38 5.20
N PHE A 20 11.20 -7.93 6.21
CA PHE A 20 10.53 -6.64 6.25
C PHE A 20 11.51 -5.51 6.58
N PRO A 21 11.10 -4.24 6.40
CA PRO A 21 11.89 -3.10 6.87
C PRO A 21 12.16 -3.17 8.39
N SER A 22 13.24 -2.51 8.82
CA SER A 22 13.57 -2.39 10.24
C SER A 22 12.56 -1.56 11.03
N GLU A 23 12.46 -1.76 12.34
CA GLU A 23 11.62 -0.94 13.23
C GLU A 23 11.93 0.56 13.11
N TYR A 24 13.21 0.91 12.98
CA TYR A 24 13.65 2.29 12.78
C TYR A 24 13.15 2.85 11.44
N SER A 25 13.33 2.14 10.33
CA SER A 25 12.82 2.62 9.04
C SER A 25 11.31 2.77 9.03
N LEU A 26 10.57 1.85 9.66
CA LEU A 26 9.11 1.95 9.77
C LEU A 26 8.71 3.22 10.55
N SER A 27 9.42 3.56 11.64
CA SER A 27 9.10 4.78 12.40
C SER A 27 9.41 6.09 11.67
N GLN A 28 10.26 6.07 10.64
CA GLN A 28 10.59 7.24 9.83
C GLN A 28 9.69 7.39 8.61
N TYR A 29 9.28 6.27 8.00
CA TYR A 29 8.69 6.27 6.66
C TYR A 29 7.26 5.76 6.60
N THR A 30 6.70 5.32 7.72
CA THR A 30 5.29 4.94 7.82
C THR A 30 4.59 5.77 8.87
N SER A 31 3.28 5.93 8.69
CA SER A 31 2.41 6.64 9.63
C SER A 31 1.13 5.83 9.79
N PRO A 32 0.54 5.79 11.00
CA PRO A 32 -0.72 5.11 11.21
C PRO A 32 -1.91 5.80 10.50
N VAL A 33 -1.73 7.03 10.01
CA VAL A 33 -2.71 7.83 9.26
C VAL A 33 -2.06 8.45 8.03
N SER A 34 -2.83 8.63 6.96
CA SER A 34 -2.37 9.34 5.76
C SER A 34 -2.55 10.87 5.89
N ASP A 35 -2.11 11.60 4.86
CA ASP A 35 -2.35 13.02 4.66
C ASP A 35 -3.50 13.31 3.69
N LEU A 36 -4.40 12.34 3.46
CA LEU A 36 -5.55 12.49 2.57
C LEU A 36 -6.38 13.74 2.90
N ASP A 37 -6.41 14.68 1.98
CA ASP A 37 -7.16 15.93 2.05
C ASP A 37 -7.64 16.36 0.66
N GLY A 38 -8.50 17.38 0.56
CA GLY A 38 -8.92 17.95 -0.73
C GLY A 38 -9.84 17.06 -1.55
N VAL A 39 -10.71 16.29 -0.89
CA VAL A 39 -11.63 15.32 -1.51
C VAL A 39 -13.00 15.92 -1.91
N ASP A 40 -13.02 17.18 -2.35
CA ASP A 40 -14.25 17.85 -2.82
C ASP A 40 -14.24 18.01 -4.35
N TYR A 41 -15.17 17.32 -5.00
CA TYR A 41 -15.36 17.36 -6.45
C TYR A 41 -16.80 17.77 -6.77
N PRO A 42 -17.12 19.07 -6.87
CA PRO A 42 -18.49 19.57 -7.00
C PRO A 42 -19.21 19.14 -8.29
N LYS A 43 -18.44 18.68 -9.30
CA LYS A 43 -18.94 18.16 -10.56
C LYS A 43 -18.30 16.79 -10.83
N PRO A 44 -18.66 15.75 -10.07
CA PRO A 44 -18.09 14.43 -10.28
C PRO A 44 -18.53 13.89 -11.64
N TYR A 45 -17.67 13.06 -12.23
CA TYR A 45 -17.94 12.38 -13.47
C TYR A 45 -19.13 11.42 -13.29
N ARG A 46 -20.00 11.34 -14.31
CA ARG A 46 -21.21 10.48 -14.32
C ARG A 46 -21.30 9.62 -15.58
N GLY A 47 -20.21 9.54 -16.35
CA GLY A 47 -20.17 8.69 -17.53
C GLY A 47 -19.73 7.27 -17.19
N LYS A 48 -19.24 6.54 -18.20
CA LYS A 48 -18.95 5.10 -18.12
C LYS A 48 -17.46 4.74 -18.17
N HIS A 49 -16.58 5.74 -18.07
CA HIS A 49 -15.14 5.50 -18.09
C HIS A 49 -14.68 4.94 -16.75
N LYS A 50 -13.77 3.97 -16.81
CA LYS A 50 -13.13 3.35 -15.66
C LYS A 50 -11.62 3.51 -15.75
N ILE A 51 -10.95 3.28 -14.64
CA ILE A 51 -9.50 3.27 -14.54
C ILE A 51 -9.03 1.82 -14.38
N LEU A 52 -8.11 1.38 -15.23
CA LEU A 52 -7.43 0.10 -15.08
C LEU A 52 -6.23 0.29 -14.16
N VAL A 53 -6.22 -0.44 -13.04
CA VAL A 53 -5.10 -0.49 -12.09
C VAL A 53 -4.33 -1.77 -12.35
N ILE A 54 -3.07 -1.64 -12.77
CA ILE A 54 -2.15 -2.78 -12.90
C ILE A 54 -1.32 -2.84 -11.63
N ALA A 55 -1.57 -3.82 -10.78
CA ALA A 55 -0.92 -3.97 -9.48
C ALA A 55 0.12 -5.10 -9.48
N ALA A 56 1.06 -5.05 -8.56
CA ALA A 56 2.01 -6.14 -8.34
C ALA A 56 1.35 -7.36 -7.68
N ASP A 57 1.60 -8.55 -8.24
CA ASP A 57 1.20 -9.86 -7.72
C ASP A 57 2.35 -10.64 -7.07
N GLU A 58 3.55 -10.08 -7.05
CA GLU A 58 4.72 -10.64 -6.36
C GLU A 58 5.12 -9.76 -5.16
N ARG A 59 5.47 -10.40 -4.04
CA ARG A 59 5.86 -9.75 -2.78
C ARG A 59 7.38 -9.77 -2.58
N TYR A 60 8.04 -10.84 -3.00
CA TYR A 60 9.42 -11.11 -2.61
C TYR A 60 10.39 -10.63 -3.67
N LEU A 61 11.08 -9.52 -3.39
CA LEU A 61 12.05 -8.92 -4.31
C LEU A 61 13.47 -9.43 -3.97
N PRO A 62 14.15 -10.12 -4.90
CA PRO A 62 15.56 -10.48 -4.73
C PRO A 62 16.46 -9.25 -4.65
N THR A 63 17.36 -9.26 -3.67
CA THR A 63 18.40 -8.24 -3.48
C THR A 63 19.77 -8.75 -3.92
N ASP A 64 20.75 -7.84 -4.03
CA ASP A 64 22.11 -8.13 -4.50
C ASP A 64 22.92 -9.10 -3.62
N ASN A 65 22.51 -9.28 -2.37
CA ASN A 65 23.14 -10.17 -1.40
C ASN A 65 22.39 -11.51 -1.24
N GLY A 66 21.41 -11.78 -2.10
CA GLY A 66 20.66 -13.04 -2.12
C GLY A 66 19.54 -13.13 -1.09
N LYS A 67 19.30 -12.09 -0.28
CA LYS A 67 18.11 -11.99 0.57
C LYS A 67 16.90 -11.48 -0.21
N LEU A 68 15.71 -11.76 0.28
CA LEU A 68 14.45 -11.25 -0.25
C LEU A 68 13.97 -10.05 0.58
N PHE A 69 13.57 -8.97 -0.08
CA PHE A 69 12.80 -7.90 0.54
C PHE A 69 11.31 -8.22 0.44
N SER A 70 10.62 -8.25 1.58
CA SER A 70 9.17 -8.50 1.67
C SER A 70 8.41 -7.18 1.44
N THR A 71 7.98 -6.98 0.20
CA THR A 71 7.43 -5.73 -0.35
C THR A 71 6.06 -5.98 -1.02
N GLY A 72 5.69 -5.15 -1.99
CA GLY A 72 4.43 -5.16 -2.71
C GLY A 72 4.09 -3.76 -3.19
N ASN A 73 2.83 -3.53 -3.51
CA ASN A 73 2.31 -2.19 -3.77
C ASN A 73 2.31 -1.41 -2.46
N HIS A 74 2.78 -0.16 -2.47
CA HIS A 74 2.71 0.71 -1.30
C HIS A 74 1.24 1.15 -1.09
N PRO A 75 0.63 0.90 0.08
CA PRO A 75 -0.80 1.11 0.27
C PRO A 75 -1.21 2.58 0.14
N ILE A 76 -0.40 3.52 0.61
CA ILE A 76 -0.69 4.96 0.46
C ILE A 76 -0.63 5.40 -1.01
N GLU A 77 0.39 4.95 -1.74
CA GLU A 77 0.57 5.31 -3.14
C GLU A 77 -0.53 4.72 -4.04
N THR A 78 -1.09 3.59 -3.60
CA THR A 78 -2.20 2.94 -4.30
C THR A 78 -3.52 3.59 -3.92
N LEU A 79 -3.83 3.69 -2.63
CA LEU A 79 -5.19 3.98 -2.16
C LEU A 79 -5.54 5.47 -2.22
N LEU A 80 -4.60 6.40 -1.98
CA LEU A 80 -4.94 7.83 -2.02
C LEU A 80 -5.34 8.29 -3.43
N PRO A 81 -4.59 7.98 -4.51
CA PRO A 81 -5.02 8.33 -5.86
C PRO A 81 -6.37 7.69 -6.23
N LEU A 82 -6.58 6.41 -5.86
CA LEU A 82 -7.84 5.72 -6.11
C LEU A 82 -8.99 6.33 -5.31
N TYR A 83 -8.76 6.78 -4.07
CA TYR A 83 -9.76 7.49 -3.28
C TYR A 83 -10.22 8.75 -3.99
N HIS A 84 -9.28 9.56 -4.48
CA HIS A 84 -9.60 10.79 -5.23
C HIS A 84 -10.38 10.51 -6.51
N LEU A 85 -9.94 9.51 -7.29
CA LEU A 85 -10.63 9.12 -8.52
C LEU A 85 -12.05 8.58 -8.23
N HIS A 86 -12.21 7.85 -7.13
CA HIS A 86 -13.49 7.31 -6.69
C HIS A 86 -14.44 8.44 -6.30
N ALA A 87 -13.97 9.37 -5.46
CA ALA A 87 -14.70 10.57 -5.06
C ALA A 87 -15.06 11.46 -6.27
N ALA A 88 -14.23 11.46 -7.32
CA ALA A 88 -14.50 12.13 -8.58
C ALA A 88 -15.48 11.37 -9.50
N GLY A 89 -15.97 10.19 -9.12
CA GLY A 89 -17.00 9.42 -9.84
C GLY A 89 -16.48 8.38 -10.83
N PHE A 90 -15.21 7.96 -10.72
CA PHE A 90 -14.66 6.87 -11.52
C PHE A 90 -14.72 5.53 -10.78
N GLU A 91 -15.00 4.47 -11.52
CA GLU A 91 -14.83 3.08 -11.05
C GLU A 91 -13.46 2.54 -11.48
N PHE A 92 -13.04 1.45 -10.85
CA PHE A 92 -11.77 0.78 -11.11
C PHE A 92 -11.97 -0.67 -11.52
N GLU A 93 -11.04 -1.16 -12.32
CA GLU A 93 -10.79 -2.58 -12.50
C GLU A 93 -9.33 -2.86 -12.15
N VAL A 94 -9.09 -3.88 -11.32
CA VAL A 94 -7.75 -4.25 -10.85
C VAL A 94 -7.30 -5.49 -11.61
N ALA A 95 -6.11 -5.42 -12.18
CA ALA A 95 -5.47 -6.52 -12.86
C ALA A 95 -4.04 -6.71 -12.36
N THR A 96 -3.57 -7.94 -12.43
CA THR A 96 -2.17 -8.33 -12.25
C THR A 96 -1.75 -9.15 -13.46
N ILE A 97 -0.45 -9.31 -13.69
CA ILE A 97 0.03 -10.01 -14.90
C ILE A 97 -0.44 -11.47 -14.90
N SER A 98 -0.42 -12.11 -13.72
CA SER A 98 -0.80 -13.52 -13.58
C SER A 98 -2.28 -13.75 -13.25
N GLY A 99 -3.03 -12.71 -12.87
CA GLY A 99 -4.37 -12.84 -12.30
C GLY A 99 -4.38 -13.30 -10.83
N LEU A 100 -3.22 -13.44 -10.20
CA LEU A 100 -3.12 -13.66 -8.75
C LEU A 100 -3.45 -12.39 -7.97
N MET A 101 -3.75 -12.58 -6.68
CA MET A 101 -4.05 -11.49 -5.75
C MET A 101 -2.91 -10.49 -5.67
N THR A 102 -3.25 -9.21 -5.74
CA THR A 102 -2.38 -8.07 -5.41
C THR A 102 -1.67 -8.30 -4.07
N LYS A 103 -0.39 -7.92 -4.00
CA LYS A 103 0.39 -7.94 -2.76
C LYS A 103 0.61 -6.52 -2.28
N PHE A 104 0.20 -6.21 -1.05
CA PHE A 104 0.49 -4.93 -0.41
C PHE A 104 1.67 -5.04 0.55
N GLU A 105 2.37 -3.92 0.70
CA GLU A 105 3.26 -3.62 1.82
C GLU A 105 2.44 -3.32 3.08
N TYR A 106 1.84 -4.36 3.68
CA TYR A 106 0.95 -4.18 4.83
C TYR A 106 1.62 -3.52 6.04
N TRP A 107 2.95 -3.58 6.14
CA TRP A 107 3.72 -2.85 7.16
C TRP A 107 3.66 -1.32 7.01
N ALA A 108 3.19 -0.79 5.87
CA ALA A 108 2.95 0.63 5.63
C ALA A 108 1.44 0.99 5.59
N MET A 109 0.54 0.04 5.87
CA MET A 109 -0.90 0.29 5.84
C MET A 109 -1.30 1.24 6.98
N PRO A 110 -2.03 2.34 6.70
CA PRO A 110 -2.40 3.33 7.71
C PRO A 110 -3.61 2.86 8.53
N HIS A 111 -3.42 1.85 9.38
CA HIS A 111 -4.51 1.16 10.09
C HIS A 111 -5.41 2.03 10.99
N LYS A 112 -5.02 3.28 11.28
CA LYS A 112 -5.84 4.24 12.05
C LYS A 112 -6.49 5.30 11.16
N ASP A 113 -6.34 5.22 9.84
CA ASP A 113 -6.96 6.15 8.91
C ASP A 113 -8.43 5.81 8.69
N GLU A 114 -9.31 6.65 9.23
CA GLU A 114 -10.76 6.46 9.23
C GLU A 114 -11.40 6.61 7.84
N LYS A 115 -10.68 7.15 6.85
CA LYS A 115 -11.18 7.27 5.47
C LYS A 115 -10.59 6.20 4.56
N VAL A 116 -9.28 5.97 4.66
CA VAL A 116 -8.56 5.03 3.79
C VAL A 116 -8.90 3.58 4.11
N MET A 117 -8.99 3.20 5.38
CA MET A 117 -9.27 1.80 5.75
C MET A 117 -10.67 1.33 5.30
N PRO A 118 -11.77 2.08 5.54
CA PRO A 118 -13.07 1.68 5.00
C PRO A 118 -13.11 1.64 3.47
N PHE A 119 -12.39 2.54 2.80
CA PHE A 119 -12.28 2.52 1.34
C PHE A 119 -11.59 1.25 0.83
N PHE A 120 -10.50 0.83 1.48
CA PHE A 120 -9.80 -0.42 1.18
C PHE A 120 -10.62 -1.67 1.48
N GLU A 121 -11.40 -1.70 2.57
CA GLU A 121 -12.23 -2.86 2.91
C GLU A 121 -13.43 -3.05 1.97
N GLN A 122 -13.85 -1.98 1.28
CA GLN A 122 -14.97 -1.99 0.33
C GLN A 122 -14.57 -2.47 -1.07
N HIS A 123 -13.28 -2.47 -1.41
CA HIS A 123 -12.77 -2.72 -2.77
C HIS A 123 -11.68 -3.79 -2.78
#